data_AF-A0A5S9M8F1-F1
#
_entry.id   AF-A0A5S9M8F1-F1
#
_cell.length_a   1.000
_cell.length_b   1.000
_cell.length_c   1.000
_cell.angle_alpha   90.00
_cell.angle_beta   90.00
_cell.angle_gamma   90.00
#
_symmetry.space_group_name_H-M   'P 1'
#
loop_
_entity.id
_entity.type
_entity.pdbx_description
1 polymer ?
#
loop_
_entity_poly.entity_id
_entity_poly.type
_entity_poly.pdbx_seq_one_letter_code
_entity_poly.pdbx_strand_id
1 'polypeptide(L)'
;MCALAKHDWIKAAVSLMGSPNYTTFLKAQIMDMRHKGLMKDITDEEVHLQLDALRPYDLTLQTDRLNKRPLLFWHAENDPVVPYRHAKTLYDELVATQYKQDPHLIRFITDGQAGHKVSRQAMFETIDWFETHLKSTNV
;
A
#
# COMPACT_ATOMS: atom_id res chain seq x y z
N MET A 1 -3.34 2.86 2.31
CA MET A 1 -4.20 2.88 1.09
C MET A 1 -5.43 1.97 1.15
N CYS A 2 -5.42 0.84 1.86
CA CYS A 2 -6.55 -0.10 1.93
C CYS A 2 -7.90 0.51 2.36
N ALA A 3 -7.89 1.63 3.10
CA ALA A 3 -9.10 2.40 3.40
C ALA A 3 -9.84 2.88 2.14
N LEU A 4 -9.13 3.20 1.05
CA LEU A 4 -9.72 3.56 -0.25
C LEU A 4 -10.62 2.45 -0.77
N ALA A 5 -10.24 1.21 -0.50
CA ALA A 5 -10.95 0.05 -0.96
C ALA A 5 -12.27 -0.19 -0.21
N LYS A 6 -12.59 0.60 0.83
CA LYS A 6 -13.85 0.52 1.58
C LYS A 6 -14.62 1.83 1.60
N HIS A 7 -13.93 2.96 1.42
CA HIS A 7 -14.49 4.28 1.70
C HIS A 7 -14.37 5.17 0.47
N ASP A 8 -15.53 5.46 -0.14
CA ASP A 8 -15.61 6.30 -1.35
C ASP A 8 -15.53 7.81 -1.03
N TRP A 9 -15.68 8.18 0.24
CA TRP A 9 -15.52 9.56 0.71
C TRP A 9 -14.05 10.00 0.75
N ILE A 10 -13.09 9.07 0.82
CA ILE A 10 -11.66 9.39 0.78
C ILE A 10 -11.30 9.81 -0.64
N LYS A 11 -10.78 11.04 -0.80
CA LYS A 11 -10.50 11.65 -2.12
C LYS A 11 -9.06 11.52 -2.59
N ALA A 12 -8.10 11.52 -1.69
CA ALA A 12 -6.67 11.33 -2.00
C ALA A 12 -6.02 10.47 -0.91
N ALA A 13 -4.92 9.79 -1.22
CA ALA A 13 -4.17 9.01 -0.24
C ALA A 13 -2.66 9.04 -0.49
N VAL A 14 -1.93 8.87 0.61
CA VAL A 14 -0.49 8.62 0.62
C VAL A 14 -0.21 7.29 1.34
N SER A 15 0.73 6.49 0.83
CA SER A 15 1.22 5.26 1.44
C SER A 15 2.71 5.40 1.72
N LEU A 16 3.08 5.46 3.00
CA LEU A 16 4.47 5.54 3.46
C LEU A 16 4.89 4.17 3.99
N MET A 17 5.80 3.49 3.29
CA MET A 17 6.28 2.14 3.63
C MET A 17 5.20 1.06 3.76
N GLY A 18 4.11 1.23 3.02
CA GLY A 18 2.96 0.34 3.07
C GLY A 18 3.04 -0.82 2.08
N SER A 19 2.44 -1.96 2.45
CA SER A 19 2.20 -3.11 1.56
C SER A 19 0.74 -3.11 1.12
N PRO A 20 0.41 -3.11 -0.18
CA PRO A 20 -0.99 -3.14 -0.64
C PRO A 20 -1.60 -4.56 -0.66
N ASN A 21 -0.77 -5.60 -0.63
CA ASN A 21 -1.08 -7.01 -0.86
C ASN A 21 -1.15 -7.81 0.47
N TYR A 22 -2.11 -7.47 1.34
CA TYR A 22 -2.21 -8.03 2.69
C TYR A 22 -2.26 -9.55 2.75
N THR A 23 -3.02 -10.18 1.86
CA THR A 23 -3.18 -11.64 1.87
C THR A 23 -1.88 -12.35 1.51
N THR A 24 -1.20 -11.89 0.46
CA THR A 24 0.11 -12.41 0.05
C THR A 24 1.17 -12.16 1.11
N PHE A 25 1.17 -10.98 1.72
CA PHE A 25 2.15 -10.66 2.75
C PHE A 25 1.93 -11.48 4.03
N LEU A 26 0.68 -11.66 4.47
CA LEU A 26 0.38 -12.52 5.62
C LEU A 26 0.79 -13.98 5.35
N LYS A 27 0.50 -14.52 4.16
CA LYS A 27 0.93 -15.88 3.78
C LYS A 27 2.45 -16.04 3.88
N ALA A 28 3.21 -15.06 3.37
CA ALA A 28 4.67 -15.09 3.44
C ALA A 28 5.18 -15.06 4.88
N GLN A 29 4.60 -14.21 5.75
CA GLN A 29 4.97 -14.14 7.16
C GLN A 29 4.66 -15.45 7.90
N ILE A 30 3.49 -16.04 7.67
CA ILE A 30 3.11 -17.32 8.28
C ILE A 30 4.06 -18.44 7.85
N MET A 31 4.41 -18.51 6.56
CA MET A 31 5.37 -19.49 6.06
C MET A 31 6.74 -19.35 6.74
N ASP A 32 7.25 -18.13 6.86
CA ASP A 32 8.52 -17.85 7.54
C ASP A 32 8.47 -18.22 9.04
N MET A 33 7.38 -17.86 9.74
CA MET A 33 7.21 -18.19 11.16
C MET A 33 7.04 -19.70 11.39
N ARG A 34 6.36 -20.42 10.49
CA ARG A 34 6.28 -21.89 10.52
C ARG A 34 7.65 -22.53 10.33
N HIS A 35 8.43 -22.04 9.36
CA HIS A 35 9.80 -22.51 9.14
C HIS A 35 10.69 -22.28 10.37
N LYS A 36 10.50 -21.17 11.08
CA LYS A 36 11.19 -20.85 12.34
C LYS A 36 10.64 -21.61 13.56
N GLY A 37 9.60 -22.43 13.41
CA GLY A 37 8.98 -23.19 14.49
C GLY A 37 8.21 -22.35 15.51
N LEU A 38 7.82 -21.12 15.14
CA LEU A 38 7.16 -20.13 16.02
C LEU A 38 5.62 -20.19 15.97
N MET A 39 5.03 -21.09 15.17
CA MET A 39 3.58 -21.22 14.99
C MET A 39 3.05 -22.63 15.31
N LYS A 40 3.59 -23.26 16.36
CA LYS A 40 3.20 -24.64 16.72
C LYS A 40 1.72 -24.76 17.14
N ASP A 41 1.15 -23.70 17.69
CA ASP A 41 -0.21 -23.70 18.23
C ASP A 41 -1.23 -23.03 17.30
N ILE A 42 -0.85 -22.66 16.07
CA ILE A 42 -1.74 -21.99 15.11
C ILE A 42 -2.14 -22.96 14.01
N THR A 43 -3.44 -23.23 13.93
CA THR A 43 -4.04 -24.14 12.96
C THR A 43 -4.17 -23.51 11.58
N ASP A 44 -4.30 -24.34 10.53
CA ASP A 44 -4.59 -23.85 9.18
C ASP A 44 -5.95 -23.14 9.11
N GLU A 45 -6.94 -23.57 9.89
CA GLU A 45 -8.26 -22.96 9.94
C GLU A 45 -8.20 -21.52 10.47
N GLU A 46 -7.46 -21.29 11.56
CA GLU A 46 -7.23 -19.93 12.09
C GLU A 46 -6.54 -19.04 11.06
N VAL A 47 -5.55 -19.58 10.34
CA VAL A 47 -4.87 -18.85 9.25
C VAL A 47 -5.86 -18.47 8.14
N HIS A 48 -6.72 -19.39 7.73
CA HIS A 48 -7.73 -19.13 6.71
C HIS A 48 -8.72 -18.05 7.15
N LEU A 49 -9.20 -18.10 8.39
CA LEU A 49 -10.08 -17.07 8.96
C LEU A 49 -9.42 -15.68 8.93
N GLN A 50 -8.14 -15.57 9.28
CA GLN A 50 -7.43 -14.29 9.21
C GLN A 50 -7.23 -13.80 7.77
N LEU A 51 -6.93 -14.70 6.84
CA LEU A 51 -6.80 -14.35 5.42
C LEU A 51 -8.12 -13.84 4.85
N ASP A 52 -9.23 -14.51 5.15
CA ASP A 52 -10.55 -14.09 4.70
C ASP A 52 -11.00 -12.77 5.33
N ALA A 53 -10.63 -12.50 6.59
CA ALA A 53 -10.86 -11.20 7.22
C ALA A 53 -10.08 -10.06 6.54
N LEU A 54 -8.90 -10.32 5.98
CA LEU A 54 -8.06 -9.32 5.30
C LEU A 54 -8.44 -9.08 3.83
N ARG A 55 -9.01 -10.08 3.14
CA ARG A 55 -9.40 -9.98 1.73
C ARG A 55 -10.18 -8.71 1.37
N PRO A 56 -11.17 -8.26 2.16
CA PRO A 56 -11.93 -7.06 1.81
C PRO A 56 -11.13 -5.76 1.91
N TYR A 57 -9.90 -5.79 2.43
CA TYR A 57 -8.99 -4.65 2.55
C TYR A 57 -7.76 -4.78 1.65
N ASP A 58 -7.49 -5.96 1.09
CA ASP A 58 -6.38 -6.17 0.17
C ASP A 58 -6.64 -5.37 -1.11
N LEU A 59 -5.84 -4.34 -1.36
CA LEU A 59 -6.08 -3.41 -2.46
C LEU A 59 -5.81 -4.08 -3.81
N THR A 60 -4.91 -5.07 -3.84
CA THR A 60 -4.57 -5.79 -5.08
C THR A 60 -5.72 -6.64 -5.61
N LEU A 61 -6.72 -6.96 -4.77
CA LEU A 61 -7.91 -7.71 -5.17
C LEU A 61 -9.06 -6.84 -5.66
N GLN A 62 -8.95 -5.51 -5.54
CA GLN A 62 -10.05 -4.57 -5.79
C GLN A 62 -9.52 -3.22 -6.26
N THR A 63 -8.52 -3.26 -7.14
CA THR A 63 -7.86 -2.07 -7.70
C THR A 63 -8.87 -1.15 -8.40
N ASP A 64 -9.94 -1.69 -8.99
CA ASP A 64 -11.03 -0.90 -9.60
C ASP A 64 -11.65 0.10 -8.63
N ARG A 65 -11.66 -0.21 -7.33
CA ARG A 65 -12.17 0.72 -6.32
C ARG A 65 -11.33 1.98 -6.20
N LEU A 66 -10.10 2.04 -6.70
CA LEU A 66 -9.28 3.25 -6.61
C LEU A 66 -9.91 4.45 -7.31
N ASN A 67 -10.78 4.25 -8.30
CA ASN A 67 -11.61 5.30 -8.90
C ASN A 67 -10.81 6.53 -9.35
N LYS A 68 -9.59 6.31 -9.89
CA LYS A 68 -8.66 7.37 -10.32
C LYS A 68 -8.37 8.43 -9.25
N ARG A 69 -8.44 8.09 -7.97
CA ARG A 69 -8.12 9.01 -6.88
C ARG A 69 -6.62 9.33 -6.86
N PRO A 70 -6.19 10.54 -6.47
CA PRO A 70 -4.79 10.86 -6.27
C PRO A 70 -4.08 9.91 -5.28
N LEU A 71 -3.03 9.21 -5.74
CA LEU A 71 -2.22 8.29 -4.97
C LEU A 71 -0.73 8.68 -4.94
N LEU A 72 -0.18 8.88 -3.75
CA LEU A 72 1.26 8.95 -3.55
C LEU A 72 1.76 7.70 -2.85
N PHE A 73 2.83 7.11 -3.38
CA PHE A 73 3.59 6.05 -2.74
C PHE A 73 4.96 6.60 -2.36
N TRP A 74 5.40 6.32 -1.15
CA TRP A 74 6.79 6.51 -0.75
C TRP A 74 7.29 5.22 -0.10
N HIS A 75 8.46 4.77 -0.52
CA HIS A 75 9.07 3.58 0.06
C HIS A 75 10.58 3.58 -0.03
N ALA A 76 11.24 3.01 0.97
CA ALA A 76 12.68 2.82 0.94
C ALA A 76 13.03 1.51 0.21
N GLU A 77 14.02 1.56 -0.69
CA GLU A 77 14.48 0.38 -1.43
C GLU A 77 15.15 -0.65 -0.49
N ASN A 78 15.81 -0.15 0.56
CA ASN A 78 16.51 -0.93 1.57
C ASN A 78 15.67 -1.23 2.82
N ASP A 79 14.33 -1.18 2.74
CA ASP A 79 13.43 -1.51 3.86
C ASP A 79 13.54 -3.01 4.22
N PRO A 80 14.02 -3.37 5.44
CA PRO A 80 14.18 -4.77 5.84
C PRO A 80 12.88 -5.40 6.36
N VAL A 81 11.81 -4.62 6.58
CA VAL A 81 10.57 -5.05 7.21
C VAL A 81 9.49 -5.28 6.16
N VAL A 82 9.25 -4.30 5.29
CA VAL A 82 8.21 -4.35 4.26
C VAL A 82 8.87 -4.35 2.88
N PRO A 83 8.80 -5.46 2.12
CA PRO A 83 9.49 -5.55 0.84
C PRO A 83 9.11 -4.43 -0.13
N TYR A 84 10.12 -3.70 -0.62
CA TYR A 84 9.96 -2.59 -1.56
C TYR A 84 9.04 -2.92 -2.75
N ARG A 85 9.26 -4.12 -3.31
CA ARG A 85 8.55 -4.65 -4.47
C ARG A 85 7.02 -4.67 -4.30
N HIS A 86 6.49 -4.81 -3.08
CA HIS A 86 5.05 -4.92 -2.89
C HIS A 86 4.31 -3.65 -3.32
N ALA A 87 4.83 -2.48 -2.90
CA ALA A 87 4.27 -1.20 -3.33
C ALA A 87 4.62 -0.91 -4.80
N LYS A 88 5.87 -1.21 -5.21
CA LYS A 88 6.36 -0.90 -6.56
C LYS A 88 5.60 -1.66 -7.65
N THR A 89 5.37 -2.96 -7.47
CA THR A 89 4.62 -3.77 -8.45
C THR A 89 3.19 -3.24 -8.64
N LEU A 90 2.48 -2.92 -7.56
CA LEU A 90 1.13 -2.33 -7.69
C LEU A 90 1.19 -0.98 -8.42
N TYR A 91 2.13 -0.11 -8.07
CA TYR A 91 2.26 1.19 -8.74
C TYR A 91 2.48 1.03 -10.25
N ASP A 92 3.38 0.14 -10.66
CA ASP A 92 3.67 -0.10 -12.08
C ASP A 92 2.44 -0.63 -12.83
N GLU A 93 1.67 -1.52 -12.20
CA GLU A 93 0.39 -2.00 -12.73
C GLU A 93 -0.63 -0.85 -12.90
N LEU A 94 -0.81 -0.02 -11.86
CA LEU A 94 -1.78 1.08 -11.87
C LEU A 94 -1.44 2.14 -12.92
N VAL A 95 -0.17 2.49 -13.08
CA VAL A 95 0.29 3.44 -14.10
C VAL A 95 0.06 2.89 -15.51
N ALA A 96 0.32 1.60 -15.73
CA ALA A 96 0.11 0.97 -17.03
C ALA A 96 -1.38 0.82 -17.41
N THR A 97 -2.26 0.76 -16.41
CA THR A 97 -3.69 0.47 -16.59
C THR A 97 -4.57 1.69 -16.29
N GLN A 98 -4.93 1.92 -15.04
CA GLN A 98 -5.97 2.84 -14.60
C GLN A 98 -5.56 4.32 -14.68
N TYR A 99 -4.26 4.60 -14.55
CA TYR A 99 -3.71 5.95 -14.49
C TYR A 99 -2.94 6.36 -15.76
N LYS A 100 -2.96 5.53 -16.80
CA LYS A 100 -2.21 5.77 -18.05
C LYS A 100 -2.47 7.14 -18.68
N GLN A 101 -3.71 7.62 -18.60
CA GLN A 101 -4.11 8.92 -19.16
C GLN A 101 -4.01 10.07 -18.15
N ASP A 102 -3.82 9.77 -16.88
CA ASP A 102 -3.84 10.71 -15.77
C ASP A 102 -2.59 10.56 -14.88
N PRO A 103 -1.37 10.61 -15.44
CA PRO A 103 -0.14 10.32 -14.69
C PRO A 103 0.11 11.32 -13.55
N HIS A 104 -0.52 12.48 -13.55
CA HIS A 104 -0.45 13.48 -12.47
C HIS A 104 -1.21 13.05 -11.20
N LEU A 105 -2.09 12.04 -11.28
CA LEU A 105 -2.85 11.52 -10.14
C LEU A 105 -2.14 10.37 -9.43
N ILE A 106 -0.95 9.97 -9.87
CA ILE A 106 -0.21 8.90 -9.23
C ILE A 106 1.30 9.17 -9.25
N ARG A 107 1.97 9.01 -8.10
CA ARG A 107 3.42 9.17 -8.01
C ARG A 107 4.03 8.15 -7.07
N PHE A 108 5.24 7.69 -7.42
CA PHE A 108 6.06 6.84 -6.56
C PHE A 108 7.38 7.53 -6.25
N ILE A 109 7.72 7.60 -4.98
CA ILE A 109 8.99 8.16 -4.50
C ILE A 109 9.79 7.03 -3.85
N THR A 110 10.98 6.80 -4.39
CA THR A 110 11.92 5.81 -3.89
C THR A 110 13.00 6.49 -3.06
N ASP A 111 13.23 5.99 -1.84
CA ASP A 111 14.34 6.41 -0.99
C ASP A 111 15.39 5.30 -0.94
N GLY A 112 16.63 5.59 -1.34
CA GLY A 112 17.69 4.57 -1.39
C GLY A 112 18.33 4.25 -0.03
N GLN A 113 18.07 5.04 1.01
CA GLN A 113 18.85 4.98 2.26
C GLN A 113 18.01 4.93 3.54
N ALA A 114 16.73 5.31 3.50
CA ALA A 114 15.93 5.50 4.71
C ALA A 114 15.62 4.23 5.53
N GLY A 115 15.70 3.03 4.95
CA GLY A 115 15.27 1.79 5.60
C GLY A 115 13.79 1.84 6.01
N HIS A 116 13.42 1.21 7.13
CA HIS A 116 12.04 1.26 7.64
C HIS A 116 11.75 2.53 8.48
N LYS A 117 12.08 3.72 7.96
CA LYS A 117 11.84 5.00 8.64
C LYS A 117 11.47 6.10 7.65
N VAL A 118 10.32 6.75 7.86
CA VAL A 118 9.90 7.88 7.02
C VAL A 118 10.90 9.03 7.11
N SER A 119 11.46 9.45 5.97
CA SER A 119 12.37 10.57 5.90
C SER A 119 11.63 11.91 6.00
N ARG A 120 12.32 12.97 6.44
CA ARG A 120 11.73 14.32 6.50
C ARG A 120 11.26 14.79 5.13
N GLN A 121 11.98 14.42 4.07
CA GLN A 121 11.59 14.73 2.70
C GLN A 121 10.28 14.04 2.32
N ALA A 122 10.10 12.75 2.67
CA ALA A 122 8.86 12.03 2.43
C ALA A 122 7.64 12.68 3.11
N MET A 123 7.85 13.25 4.30
CA MET A 123 6.80 14.02 5.00
C MET A 123 6.42 15.29 4.25
N PHE A 124 7.37 16.05 3.71
CA PHE A 124 7.06 17.22 2.90
C PHE A 124 6.32 16.86 1.61
N GLU A 125 6.76 15.81 0.91
CA GLU A 125 6.08 15.31 -0.29
C GLU A 125 4.64 14.87 0.01
N THR A 126 4.39 14.33 1.20
CA THR A 126 3.04 14.00 1.67
C THR A 126 2.18 15.25 1.84
N ILE A 127 2.73 16.30 2.45
CA ILE A 127 2.05 17.58 2.64
C ILE A 127 1.73 18.20 1.27
N ASP A 128 2.72 18.30 0.39
CA ASP A 128 2.58 18.89 -0.94
C ASP A 128 1.53 18.13 -1.78
N TRP A 129 1.51 16.80 -1.68
CA TRP A 129 0.50 15.97 -2.35
C TRP A 129 -0.91 16.30 -1.87
N PHE A 130 -1.12 16.33 -0.56
CA PHE A 130 -2.42 16.65 0.00
C PHE A 130 -2.83 18.10 -0.27
N GLU A 131 -1.91 19.04 -0.20
CA GLU A 131 -2.17 20.43 -0.58
C GLU A 131 -2.62 20.54 -2.04
N THR A 132 -2.00 19.79 -2.94
CA THR A 132 -2.35 19.82 -4.37
C THR A 132 -3.72 19.19 -4.63
N HIS A 133 -4.05 18.10 -3.93
CA HIS A 133 -5.19 17.25 -4.27
C HIS A 133 -6.39 17.35 -3.33
N LEU A 134 -6.27 18.08 -2.20
CA LEU A 134 -7.36 18.31 -1.24
C LEU A 134 -7.77 19.77 -1.11
N LYS A 135 -7.03 20.74 -1.67
CA LYS A 135 -7.47 22.16 -1.65
C LYS A 135 -8.83 22.28 -2.38
N SER A 136 -9.79 22.85 -1.66
CA SER A 136 -11.23 22.59 -1.78
C SER A 136 -11.87 22.89 -3.14
N THR A 137 -12.77 22.00 -3.56
CA THR A 137 -14.00 22.39 -4.25
C THR A 137 -14.81 23.25 -3.28
N ASN A 138 -15.08 24.51 -3.64
CA ASN A 138 -15.94 25.41 -2.87
C ASN A 138 -17.27 24.71 -2.56
N VAL A 139 -17.61 24.59 -1.27
CA VAL A 139 -18.98 24.35 -0.78
C VAL A 139 -19.66 25.70 -0.67
#